data_AF-A0A015JHY8-F1
#
_entry.id   AF-A0A015JHY8-F1
#
_cell.length_a   1.000
_cell.length_b   1.000
_cell.length_c   1.000
_cell.angle_alpha   90.00
_cell.angle_beta   90.00
_cell.angle_gamma   90.00
#
_symmetry.space_group_name_H-M   'P 1'
#
loop_
_entity.id
_entity.type
_entity.pdbx_description
1 polymer ?
#
loop_
_entity_poly.entity_id
_entity_poly.type
_entity_poly.pdbx_seq_one_letter_code
_entity_poly.pdbx_strand_id
1 'polypeptide(L)'
;MSELISGEPPFVDREYDENLALAICYGQRPQIPEYTPEPYAELMKRCWDPIPTNRPTAKELNDQFWNLFDVLRNNNNSIELISEDRRLEIKEAFSQEREEHD
;
A
#
# COMPACT_ATOMS: atom_id res chain seq x y z
N MET A 1 -1.43 -1.52 -1.81
CA MET A 1 -1.01 -0.30 -1.09
C MET A 1 -1.31 -0.40 0.40
N SER A 2 -2.58 -0.62 0.80
CA SER A 2 -2.93 -0.81 2.22
C SER A 2 -2.16 -1.95 2.88
N GLU A 3 -2.15 -3.13 2.26
CA GLU A 3 -1.40 -4.30 2.77
C GLU A 3 0.10 -4.01 2.83
N LEU A 4 0.65 -3.32 1.83
CA LEU A 4 2.08 -3.00 1.80
C LEU A 4 2.50 -2.10 2.98
N ILE A 5 1.67 -1.13 3.37
CA ILE A 5 2.01 -0.20 4.45
C ILE A 5 1.66 -0.75 5.84
N SER A 6 0.59 -1.55 5.94
CA SER A 6 0.13 -2.13 7.21
C SER A 6 0.80 -3.46 7.55
N GLY A 7 1.23 -4.22 6.53
CA GLY A 7 1.65 -5.61 6.69
C GLY A 7 0.50 -6.58 6.91
N GLU A 8 -0.75 -6.11 6.83
CA GLU A 8 -1.96 -6.89 7.15
C GLU A 8 -3.02 -6.77 6.04
N PRO A 9 -3.86 -7.81 5.84
CA PRO A 9 -5.02 -7.71 4.97
C PRO A 9 -5.94 -6.54 5.36
N PRO A 10 -6.56 -5.81 4.40
CA PRO A 10 -7.47 -4.73 4.74
C PRO A 10 -8.71 -5.29 5.45
N PHE A 11 -9.11 -4.68 6.56
CA PHE A 11 -10.22 -5.15 7.40
C PHE A 11 -9.95 -6.51 8.08
N VAL A 12 -8.69 -6.77 8.47
CA VAL A 12 -8.28 -7.99 9.21
C VAL A 12 -9.13 -8.26 10.47
N ASP A 13 -9.71 -7.22 11.05
CA ASP A 13 -10.57 -7.27 12.24
C ASP A 13 -12.04 -7.63 11.94
N ARG A 14 -12.39 -7.87 10.67
CA ARG A 14 -13.76 -8.16 10.22
C ARG A 14 -13.86 -9.47 9.45
N GLU A 15 -15.02 -10.10 9.54
CA GLU A 15 -15.39 -11.21 8.66
C GLU A 15 -15.63 -10.71 7.22
N TYR A 16 -15.22 -11.51 6.24
CA TYR A 16 -15.31 -11.18 4.82
C TYR A 16 -16.68 -11.60 4.28
N ASP A 17 -17.72 -10.93 4.78
CA ASP A 17 -19.13 -11.25 4.55
C ASP A 17 -19.89 -10.12 3.83
N GLU A 18 -21.20 -10.32 3.64
CA GLU A 18 -22.07 -9.31 3.02
C GLU A 18 -22.13 -8.00 3.82
N ASN A 19 -21.95 -8.05 5.15
CA ASN A 19 -21.95 -6.86 5.99
C ASN A 19 -20.71 -5.99 5.72
N LEU A 20 -19.55 -6.60 5.50
CA LEU A 20 -18.35 -5.88 5.07
C LEU A 20 -18.55 -5.27 3.68
N ALA A 21 -19.09 -6.04 2.73
CA ALA A 21 -19.36 -5.57 1.38
C ALA A 21 -20.29 -4.33 1.37
N LEU A 22 -21.39 -4.37 2.15
CA LEU A 22 -22.29 -3.24 2.32
C LEU A 22 -21.60 -2.03 2.94
N ALA A 23 -20.78 -2.23 3.98
CA ALA A 23 -20.07 -1.12 4.61
C ALA A 23 -19.10 -0.41 3.65
N ILE A 24 -18.42 -1.17 2.78
CA ILE A 24 -17.55 -0.61 1.71
C ILE A 24 -18.39 0.19 0.70
N CYS A 25 -19.56 -0.33 0.29
CA CYS A 25 -20.51 0.38 -0.56
C CYS A 25 -20.97 1.71 0.07
N TYR A 26 -21.13 1.74 1.40
CA TYR A 26 -21.47 2.95 2.16
C TYR A 26 -20.27 3.86 2.48
N GLY A 27 -19.09 3.57 1.94
CA GLY A 27 -17.94 4.46 2.03
C GLY A 27 -16.89 4.05 3.05
N GLN A 28 -17.04 2.90 3.74
CA GLN A 28 -15.96 2.39 4.59
C GLN A 28 -14.71 2.13 3.74
N ARG A 29 -13.54 2.55 4.23
CA ARG A 29 -12.22 2.35 3.60
C ARG A 29 -11.24 1.77 4.62
N PRO A 30 -10.17 1.12 4.17
CA PRO A 30 -9.12 0.65 5.07
C PRO A 30 -8.54 1.82 5.88
N GLN A 31 -8.17 1.54 7.14
CA GLN A 31 -7.47 2.51 7.97
C GLN A 31 -6.08 2.79 7.38
N ILE A 32 -5.69 4.06 7.40
CA ILE A 32 -4.33 4.47 7.01
C ILE A 32 -3.53 4.60 8.30
N PRO A 33 -2.49 3.77 8.54
CA PRO A 33 -1.69 3.87 9.76
C PRO A 33 -1.06 5.26 9.89
N GLU A 34 -0.96 5.78 11.11
CA GLU A 34 -0.44 7.14 11.38
C GLU A 34 1.00 7.35 10.90
N TYR A 35 1.79 6.28 10.80
CA TYR A 35 3.16 6.32 10.29
C TYR A 35 3.24 6.37 8.76
N THR A 36 2.12 6.33 8.04
CA THR A 36 2.10 6.41 6.57
C THR A 36 2.54 7.80 6.12
N PRO A 37 3.56 7.92 5.25
CA PRO A 37 3.95 9.21 4.69
C PRO A 37 2.78 9.89 3.97
N GLU A 38 2.57 11.18 4.22
CA GLU A 38 1.44 11.95 3.68
C GLU A 38 1.25 11.78 2.16
N PRO A 39 2.30 11.84 1.30
CA PRO A 39 2.13 11.66 -0.14
C PRO A 39 1.56 10.27 -0.52
N TYR A 40 1.91 9.24 0.26
CA TYR A 40 1.41 7.88 0.05
C TYR A 40 -0.04 7.74 0.57
N ALA A 41 -0.34 8.35 1.72
CA ALA A 41 -1.69 8.37 2.28
C ALA A 41 -2.70 9.05 1.34
N GLU A 42 -2.34 10.19 0.76
CA GLU A 42 -3.17 10.90 -0.22
C GLU A 42 -3.37 10.09 -1.51
N LEU A 43 -2.33 9.38 -1.96
CA LEU A 43 -2.44 8.48 -3.10
C LEU A 43 -3.41 7.32 -2.83
N MET A 44 -3.30 6.69 -1.65
CA MET A 44 -4.24 5.65 -1.21
C MET A 44 -5.68 6.16 -1.21
N LYS A 45 -5.94 7.36 -0.64
CA LYS A 45 -7.25 8.02 -0.64
C LYS A 45 -7.83 8.19 -2.03
N ARG A 46 -7.03 8.67 -2.98
CA ARG A 46 -7.46 8.88 -4.37
C ARG A 46 -7.83 7.58 -5.08
N CYS A 47 -7.12 6.48 -4.81
CA CYS A 47 -7.39 5.19 -5.45
C CYS A 47 -8.78 4.61 -5.14
N TRP A 48 -9.34 4.94 -3.99
CA TRP A 48 -10.68 4.51 -3.57
C TRP A 48 -11.66 5.67 -3.40
N ASP A 49 -11.44 6.76 -4.15
CA ASP A 49 -12.35 7.90 -4.21
C ASP A 49 -13.76 7.44 -4.63
N PRO A 50 -14.82 7.90 -3.94
CA PRO A 50 -16.20 7.56 -4.28
C PRO A 50 -16.59 7.98 -5.70
N ILE A 51 -15.99 9.05 -6.23
CA ILE A 51 -16.19 9.53 -7.60
C ILE A 51 -15.18 8.82 -8.52
N PRO A 52 -15.61 7.93 -9.43
CA PRO A 52 -14.68 7.13 -10.22
C PRO A 52 -13.70 7.94 -11.08
N THR A 53 -14.10 9.13 -11.54
CA THR A 53 -13.24 10.00 -12.37
C THR A 53 -12.10 10.66 -11.61
N ASN A 54 -12.14 10.67 -10.27
CA ASN A 54 -11.05 11.20 -9.44
C ASN A 54 -9.94 10.17 -9.20
N ARG A 55 -10.24 8.88 -9.47
CA ARG A 55 -9.29 7.79 -9.27
C ARG A 55 -8.17 7.90 -10.30
N PRO A 56 -6.91 7.74 -9.87
CA PRO A 56 -5.79 7.77 -10.79
C PRO A 56 -5.85 6.55 -11.71
N THR A 57 -5.45 6.76 -12.95
CA THR A 57 -5.15 5.68 -13.88
C THR A 57 -3.90 4.91 -13.43
N ALA A 58 -3.73 3.68 -13.92
CA ALA A 58 -2.52 2.90 -13.66
C ALA A 58 -1.24 3.63 -14.12
N LYS A 59 -1.32 4.42 -15.20
CA LYS A 59 -0.22 5.24 -15.69
C LYS A 59 0.15 6.33 -14.69
N GLU A 60 -0.83 7.10 -14.22
CA GLU A 60 -0.59 8.15 -13.21
C GLU A 60 -0.05 7.58 -11.91
N LEU A 61 -0.54 6.41 -11.48
CA LEU A 61 0.00 5.70 -10.32
C LEU A 61 1.49 5.35 -10.50
N ASN A 62 1.84 4.75 -11.64
CA ASN A 62 3.22 4.42 -11.97
C ASN A 62 4.10 5.68 -11.92
N ASP A 63 3.68 6.76 -12.57
CA ASP A 63 4.44 8.01 -12.61
C ASP A 63 4.65 8.59 -11.20
N GLN A 64 3.64 8.51 -10.32
CA GLN A 64 3.77 8.94 -8.93
C GLN A 64 4.73 8.06 -8.12
N PHE A 65 4.67 6.73 -8.29
CA PHE A 65 5.61 5.84 -7.60
C PHE A 65 7.05 6.06 -8.05
N TRP A 66 7.29 6.31 -9.34
CA TRP A 66 8.61 6.68 -9.83
C TRP A 66 9.12 7.98 -9.22
N ASN A 67 8.26 9.00 -9.14
CA ASN A 67 8.62 10.26 -8.50
C ASN A 67 8.97 10.08 -7.01
N LEU A 68 8.16 9.31 -6.26
CA LEU A 68 8.48 8.98 -4.87
C LEU A 68 9.81 8.23 -4.77
N PHE A 69 10.03 7.23 -5.61
CA PHE A 69 11.27 6.46 -5.65
C PHE A 69 12.49 7.33 -5.92
N ASP A 70 12.40 8.24 -6.88
CA ASP A 70 13.48 9.17 -7.22
C ASP A 70 13.78 10.12 -6.05
N VAL A 71 12.76 10.65 -5.37
CA VAL A 71 12.95 11.48 -4.17
C VAL A 71 13.66 10.69 -3.07
N LEU A 72 13.22 9.46 -2.80
CA LEU A 72 13.84 8.60 -1.79
C LEU A 72 15.28 8.22 -2.13
N ARG A 73 15.56 7.91 -3.41
CA ARG A 73 16.91 7.60 -3.91
C ARG A 73 17.84 8.81 -3.86
N ASN A 74 17.34 9.99 -4.14
CA ASN A 74 18.18 11.20 -4.18
C ASN A 74 18.41 11.79 -2.78
N ASN A 75 17.53 11.51 -1.81
CA ASN A 75 17.67 11.89 -0.39
C ASN A 75 18.57 10.92 0.38
N ASN A 76 19.75 10.59 -0.16
CA ASN A 76 20.73 9.54 0.25
C ASN A 76 21.26 9.55 1.71
N ASN A 77 20.49 9.98 2.71
CA ASN A 77 20.74 9.72 4.13
C ASN A 77 19.70 8.77 4.78
N SER A 78 18.71 8.24 4.04
CA SER A 78 17.67 7.37 4.62
C SER A 78 17.63 5.93 4.10
N ILE A 79 18.28 5.62 2.98
CA ILE A 79 18.38 4.23 2.46
C ILE A 79 19.45 3.42 3.20
N GLU A 80 20.39 4.05 3.90
CA GLU A 80 21.29 3.39 4.86
C GLU A 80 20.55 2.80 6.10
N LEU A 81 19.24 3.05 6.27
CA LEU A 81 18.46 2.51 7.40
C LEU A 81 17.81 1.15 7.16
N ILE A 82 17.80 0.61 5.94
CA ILE A 82 17.41 -0.79 5.74
C ILE A 82 18.71 -1.58 5.75
N SER A 83 19.03 -2.20 6.91
CA SER A 83 20.13 -3.15 6.98
C SER A 83 19.99 -4.19 5.86
N GLU A 84 21.12 -4.66 5.31
CA GLU A 84 21.07 -5.72 4.29
C GLU A 84 20.25 -6.93 4.76
N ASP A 85 20.25 -7.20 6.06
CA ASP A 85 19.41 -8.21 6.72
C ASP A 85 17.92 -8.00 6.45
N ARG A 86 17.38 -6.79 6.68
CA ARG A 86 15.97 -6.49 6.37
C ARG A 86 15.66 -6.61 4.88
N ARG A 87 16.61 -6.28 4.02
CA ARG A 87 16.43 -6.43 2.57
C ARG A 87 16.35 -7.92 2.18
N LEU A 88 17.11 -8.78 2.84
CA LEU A 88 17.10 -10.22 2.62
C LEU A 88 15.79 -10.85 3.12
N GLU A 89 15.34 -10.48 4.32
CA GLU A 89 14.05 -10.92 4.89
C GLU A 89 12.88 -10.59 3.96
N ILE A 90 12.84 -9.37 3.42
CA ILE A 90 11.79 -8.96 2.47
C ILE A 90 11.82 -9.82 1.20
N LYS A 91 13.01 -10.12 0.66
CA LYS A 91 13.14 -10.97 -0.54
C LYS A 91 12.67 -12.41 -0.28
N GLU A 92 12.98 -12.95 0.89
CA GLU A 92 12.58 -14.30 1.28
C GLU A 92 11.06 -14.39 1.44
N ALA A 93 10.45 -13.45 2.15
CA ALA A 93 8.99 -13.40 2.34
C ALA A 93 8.22 -13.39 1.01
N PHE A 94 8.61 -12.52 0.07
CA PHE A 94 7.97 -12.48 -1.26
C PHE A 94 8.27 -13.69 -2.15
N SER A 95 9.28 -14.49 -1.83
CA SER A 95 9.59 -15.71 -2.58
C SER A 95 8.78 -16.90 -2.06
N GLN A 96 8.56 -16.99 -0.75
CA GLN A 96 7.74 -18.04 -0.14
C GLN A 96 6.27 -17.92 -0.53
N GLU A 97 5.71 -16.70 -0.60
CA GLU A 97 4.32 -16.49 -1.05
C GLU A 97 4.06 -16.98 -2.49
N ARG A 98 5.10 -17.01 -3.34
CA ARG A 98 4.98 -17.53 -4.71
C ARG A 98 5.01 -19.05 -4.79
N GLU A 99 5.57 -19.73 -3.80
CA GLU A 99 5.69 -21.19 -3.76
C GLU A 99 4.46 -21.84 -3.11
N GLU A 100 3.71 -21.13 -2.26
CA GLU A 100 2.49 -21.64 -1.61
C GLU A 100 1.23 -21.57 -2.49
N HIS A 101 1.33 -20.99 -3.70
CA HIS A 101 0.21 -20.80 -4.63
C HIS A 101 0.28 -21.64 -5.91
N ASP A 102 1.26 -22.54 -6.03
CA ASP A 102 1.42 -23.52 -7.13
C ASP A 102 1.04 -24.95 -6.71
#